data_AF-A0A2N9N5A5-F1
#
_entry.id   AF-A0A2N9N5A5-F1
#
_cell.length_a   1.000
_cell.length_b   1.000
_cell.length_c   1.000
_cell.angle_alpha   90.00
_cell.angle_beta   90.00
_cell.angle_gamma   90.00
#
_symmetry.space_group_name_H-M   'P 1'
#
loop_
_entity.id
_entity.type
_entity.pdbx_description
1 polymer ?
#
loop_
_entity_poly.entity_id
_entity_poly.type
_entity_poly.pdbx_seq_one_letter_code
_entity_poly.pdbx_strand_id
1 'polypeptide(L)' 'MDTGKYPKGIKVGKQEFAGIHLHRDLFHGEWNYTITPRS' A
#
# COMPACT_ATOMS: atom_id res chain seq x y z
N MET A 1 13.84 20.56 0.81
CA MET A 1 14.44 19.27 0.41
C MET A 1 13.95 18.24 1.41
N ASP A 2 13.43 17.11 0.95
CA ASP A 2 13.04 16.01 1.83
C ASP A 2 14.32 15.32 2.35
N THR A 3 14.58 15.43 3.66
CA THR A 3 15.76 14.86 4.33
C THR A 3 15.41 13.61 5.14
N GLY A 4 14.23 13.02 4.88
CA GLY A 4 13.73 11.84 5.57
C GLY A 4 14.64 10.62 5.35
N LYS A 5 14.77 9.79 6.39
CA LYS A 5 15.42 8.49 6.27
C LYS A 5 14.36 7.47 5.82
N TYR A 6 14.56 6.87 4.65
CA TYR A 6 13.69 5.85 4.09
C TYR A 6 14.39 4.48 4.16
N PRO A 7 14.20 3.72 5.24
CA PRO A 7 14.79 2.40 5.35
C PRO A 7 14.21 1.49 4.27
N LYS A 8 15.10 0.85 3.51
CA LYS A 8 14.74 -0.11 2.46
C LYS A 8 14.61 -1.51 3.06
N GLY A 9 13.77 -2.34 2.45
CA GLY A 9 13.67 -3.76 2.80
C GLY A 9 12.89 -4.05 4.08
N ILE A 10 11.97 -3.15 4.49
CA ILE A 10 11.06 -3.42 5.59
C ILE A 10 10.17 -4.60 5.21
N LYS A 11 10.27 -5.70 5.95
CA LYS A 11 9.45 -6.88 5.74
C LYS A 11 8.10 -6.69 6.40
N VAL A 12 7.04 -6.61 5.59
CA VAL A 12 5.65 -6.57 6.06
C VAL A 12 5.17 -8.00 6.29
N GLY A 13 4.59 -8.27 7.45
CA GLY A 13 4.01 -9.57 7.77
C GLY A 13 2.72 -9.84 6.99
N LYS A 14 2.35 -11.11 6.81
CA LYS A 14 1.10 -11.46 6.10
C LYS A 14 -0.15 -10.87 6.77
N GLN A 15 -0.20 -10.87 8.10
CA GLN A 15 -1.34 -10.33 8.86
C GLN A 15 -1.44 -8.81 8.74
N GLU A 16 -0.30 -8.12 8.73
CA GLU A 16 -0.23 -6.67 8.56
C GLU A 16 -0.67 -6.29 7.14
N PHE A 17 -0.17 -7.01 6.13
CA PHE A 17 -0.57 -6.80 4.74
C PHE A 17 -2.06 -7.13 4.51
N ALA A 18 -2.58 -8.20 5.11
CA ALA A 18 -4.00 -8.56 5.05
C ALA A 18 -4.91 -7.52 5.74
N GLY A 19 -4.35 -6.70 6.63
CA GLY A 19 -5.06 -5.58 7.24
C GLY A 19 -5.20 -4.36 6.32
N ILE A 20 -4.53 -4.35 5.17
CA ILE A 20 -4.71 -3.34 4.14
C ILE A 20 -5.99 -3.68 3.38
N HIS A 21 -6.96 -2.78 3.38
CA HIS A 21 -8.18 -2.94 2.58
C HIS A 21 -7.91 -2.61 1.10
N LEU A 22 -7.03 -3.42 0.48
CA LEU A 22 -6.65 -3.32 -0.91
C LEU A 22 -7.68 -4.05 -1.78
N HIS A 23 -8.39 -3.30 -2.60
CA HIS A 23 -9.36 -3.82 -3.55
C HIS A 23 -8.83 -3.68 -4.96
N ARG A 24 -9.13 -4.66 -5.81
CA ARG A 24 -8.84 -4.53 -7.24
C ARG A 24 -9.86 -3.61 -7.87
N ASP A 25 -9.39 -2.70 -8.69
CA ASP A 25 -10.20 -1.69 -9.35
C ASP A 25 -9.99 -1.76 -10.86
N LEU A 26 -10.80 -1.00 -11.60
CA LEU A 26 -10.61 -0.83 -13.03
C LEU A 26 -9.22 -0.28 -13.32
N PHE A 27 -8.73 -0.56 -14.52
CA PHE A 27 -7.42 -0.07 -14.95
C PHE A 27 -7.51 1.42 -15.31
N HIS A 28 -6.72 2.24 -14.60
CA HIS A 28 -6.66 3.69 -14.78
C HIS A 28 -5.38 4.15 -15.49
N GLY A 29 -4.85 3.29 -16.38
CA GLY A 29 -3.65 3.56 -17.18
C GLY A 29 -2.36 3.04 -16.56
N GLU A 30 -2.12 3.29 -15.27
CA GLU A 30 -0.88 2.82 -14.60
C GLU A 30 -1.16 1.97 -13.36
N TRP A 31 -2.39 1.95 -12.87
CA TRP A 31 -2.78 1.24 -11.66
C TRP A 31 -4.18 0.64 -11.78
N ASN A 32 -4.48 -0.36 -10.94
CA ASN A 32 -5.72 -1.15 -10.97
C ASN A 32 -6.19 -1.58 -9.56
N TYR A 33 -5.98 -0.75 -8.55
CA TYR A 33 -6.33 -1.04 -7.18
C TYR A 33 -6.68 0.20 -6.35
N THR A 34 -7.53 0.03 -5.35
CA THR A 34 -7.94 1.06 -4.40
C THR A 34 -7.62 0.62 -2.97
N ILE A 35 -7.19 1.54 -2.12
CA ILE A 35 -7.01 1.30 -0.68
C ILE A 35 -8.07 2.11 0.05
N THR A 36 -8.97 1.45 0.77
CA THR A 36 -10.01 2.12 1.54
C THR A 36 -9.56 2.38 2.99
N PRO A 37 -10.03 3.46 3.63
CA PRO A 37 -9.72 3.73 5.03
C PRO A 37 -10.22 2.59 5.92
N ARG A 38 -9.46 2.31 6.98
CA ARG A 38 -9.91 1.45 8.07
C ARG A 38 -10.66 2.35 9.05
N SER A 39 -11.93 2.03 9.31
CA SER A 39 -12.77 2.75 10.29
C SER A 39 -12.17 2.79 11.68
#